data_AF-A0A8X6FSB8-F1
#
_entry.id   AF-A0A8X6FSB8-F1
#
_cell.length_a   1.000
_cell.length_b   1.000
_cell.length_c   1.000
_cell.angle_alpha   90.00
_cell.angle_beta   90.00
_cell.angle_gamma   90.00
#
_symmetry.space_group_name_H-M   'P 1'
#
loop_
_entity.id
_entity.type
_entity.pdbx_description
1 polymer ?
#
loop_
_entity_poly.entity_id
_entity_poly.type
_entity_poly.pdbx_seq_one_letter_code
_entity_poly.pdbx_strand_id
1 'polypeptide(L)'
;MLCADPSIPSNWTSPIISTKRECYVDSLSVLLNILLMLMTFVVILRYKCTKIEKKHGELVRYHEHCSRSVLTLILVFLNLIEIGEGIMVNQFNHSSKLHIIITPVSSLMSTLSAILFYHYVERLNRPKLLLILFMFWPVAAILKLAKLVTLYGMGLNIYHMKIEVTWAITVVYCLLTAIDATLIIVQKYFCNKPYHEEPEYKFDVSNIQYLHPYVNLFSQATFSWLLPLLKLGYQRPLELADLEGLPEDEKADHQFRRFNEVFMEEKQAAEKAGRKISLWKCYWRTFWRSLFFGGIMKITGDVVSLTGPLSISLILAYVTAIKEDNLPHGTPEQLYFPTSWEFIQNGFVLTVIVLIATFLQSTLSNNFNHLAIAEGTHLRTALQCLVYKKALKTSSASGLDTGAVVNHMAVDAFNMMMLFSMGHYLWAVPFKIVLLLILLYSKLGYSALIGAATVIFLVPVQYYICTLLSKIQSKALVSFSNV
;
A
#
# COMPACT_ATOMS: atom_id res chain seq x y z
N MET A 1 10.31 -18.56 34.88
CA MET A 1 11.47 -17.86 34.30
C MET A 1 11.07 -16.56 33.61
N LEU A 2 10.10 -16.54 32.67
CA LEU A 2 9.64 -15.31 31.99
C LEU A 2 8.92 -14.28 32.88
N CYS A 3 8.24 -14.74 33.93
CA CYS A 3 7.46 -13.91 34.88
C CYS A 3 8.08 -13.84 36.28
N ALA A 4 9.32 -14.31 36.46
CA ALA A 4 9.93 -14.41 37.77
C ALA A 4 10.54 -13.05 38.16
N ASP A 5 9.84 -12.34 39.05
CA ASP A 5 10.40 -11.19 39.75
C ASP A 5 10.91 -11.66 41.12
N PRO A 6 12.24 -11.78 41.33
CA PRO A 6 12.80 -12.38 42.54
C PRO A 6 12.70 -11.50 43.80
N SER A 7 12.16 -10.27 43.72
CA SER A 7 12.28 -9.25 44.77
C SER A 7 10.98 -8.84 45.48
N ILE A 8 9.83 -9.47 45.22
CA ILE A 8 8.54 -9.00 45.77
C ILE A 8 8.04 -9.91 46.92
N PRO A 9 7.90 -9.40 48.17
CA PRO A 9 7.37 -10.16 49.30
C PRO A 9 5.88 -10.50 49.13
N SER A 10 5.47 -11.59 49.78
CA SER A 10 4.18 -12.30 49.66
C SER A 10 2.94 -11.57 50.21
N ASN A 11 2.91 -10.24 50.24
CA ASN A 11 1.72 -9.48 50.61
C ASN A 11 0.89 -9.12 49.37
N TRP A 12 -0.31 -9.68 49.32
CA TRP A 12 -1.25 -9.62 48.19
C TRP A 12 -1.94 -8.27 48.10
N THR A 13 -1.31 -7.27 47.49
CA THR A 13 -2.00 -6.05 47.04
C THR A 13 -2.60 -6.26 45.64
N SER A 14 -3.73 -5.61 45.35
CA SER A 14 -4.46 -5.73 44.07
C SER A 14 -3.60 -5.50 42.79
N PRO A 15 -2.58 -4.61 42.74
CA PRO A 15 -1.77 -4.39 41.54
C PRO A 15 -0.82 -5.55 41.21
N ILE A 16 -0.31 -6.22 42.25
CA ILE A 16 0.64 -7.34 42.11
C ILE A 16 -0.06 -8.57 41.49
N ILE A 17 -1.33 -8.79 41.83
CA ILE A 17 -2.16 -9.87 41.26
C ILE A 17 -2.42 -9.62 39.77
N SER A 18 -2.73 -8.37 39.40
CA SER A 18 -2.99 -8.01 38.00
C SER A 18 -1.75 -8.18 37.11
N THR A 19 -0.55 -7.86 37.60
CA THR A 19 0.71 -8.07 36.88
C THR A 19 1.03 -9.55 36.63
N LYS A 20 0.75 -10.44 37.61
CA LYS A 20 0.92 -11.89 37.40
C LYS A 20 -0.09 -12.46 36.39
N ARG A 21 -1.32 -11.95 36.39
CA ARG A 21 -2.36 -12.34 35.42
C ARG A 21 -1.99 -11.88 34.00
N GLU A 22 -1.46 -10.67 33.85
CA GLU A 22 -0.96 -10.16 32.57
C GLU A 22 0.09 -11.11 31.97
N CYS A 23 1.12 -11.48 32.74
CA CYS A 23 2.18 -12.36 32.25
C CYS A 23 1.68 -13.76 31.85
N TYR A 24 0.65 -14.27 32.52
CA TYR A 24 0.01 -15.54 32.16
C TYR A 24 -0.73 -15.45 30.82
N VAL A 25 -1.53 -14.40 30.61
CA VAL A 25 -2.24 -14.14 29.34
C VAL A 25 -1.26 -13.96 28.19
N ASP A 26 -0.16 -13.24 28.43
CA ASP A 26 0.93 -13.06 27.46
C ASP A 26 1.60 -14.38 27.09
N SER A 27 1.86 -15.25 28.08
CA SER A 27 2.43 -16.58 27.84
C SER A 27 1.50 -17.47 27.00
N LEU A 28 0.18 -17.44 27.25
CA LEU A 28 -0.81 -18.15 26.43
C LEU A 28 -0.86 -17.61 25.00
N SER A 29 -0.75 -16.29 24.83
CA SER A 29 -0.70 -15.64 23.51
C SER A 29 0.53 -16.07 22.72
N VAL A 30 1.70 -16.13 23.36
CA VAL A 30 2.94 -16.65 22.74
C VAL A 30 2.76 -18.11 22.30
N LEU A 31 2.15 -18.96 23.14
CA LEU A 31 1.89 -20.36 22.78
C LEU A 31 0.99 -20.48 21.55
N LEU A 32 -0.11 -19.72 21.51
CA LEU A 32 -1.03 -19.69 20.36
C LEU A 32 -0.29 -19.26 19.07
N ASN A 33 0.54 -18.22 19.17
CA ASN A 33 1.35 -17.71 18.06
C ASN A 33 2.33 -18.78 17.54
N ILE A 34 3.02 -19.49 18.43
CA ILE A 34 3.94 -20.59 18.07
C ILE A 34 3.19 -21.73 17.36
N LEU A 35 2.00 -22.10 17.83
CA LEU A 35 1.19 -23.13 17.18
C LEU A 35 0.84 -22.76 15.73
N LEU A 36 0.45 -21.50 15.47
CA LEU A 36 0.19 -21.07 14.11
C LEU A 36 1.44 -21.14 13.23
N MET A 37 2.59 -20.69 13.73
CA MET A 37 3.86 -20.75 12.99
C MET A 37 4.23 -22.20 12.60
N LEU A 38 4.05 -23.14 13.53
CA LEU A 38 4.28 -24.57 13.27
C LEU A 38 3.31 -25.11 12.19
N MET A 39 2.03 -24.75 12.26
CA MET A 39 1.05 -25.15 11.24
C MET A 39 1.39 -24.59 9.86
N THR A 40 1.83 -23.33 9.78
CA THR A 40 2.35 -22.73 8.53
C THR A 40 3.55 -23.49 8.00
N PHE A 41 4.52 -23.83 8.85
CA PHE A 41 5.68 -24.60 8.44
C PHE A 41 5.29 -25.97 7.86
N VAL A 42 4.34 -26.68 8.48
CA VAL A 42 3.82 -27.96 7.97
C VAL A 42 3.15 -27.80 6.59
N VAL A 43 2.37 -26.75 6.38
CA VAL A 43 1.73 -26.48 5.08
C VAL A 43 2.77 -26.16 4.01
N ILE A 44 3.80 -25.39 4.33
CA ILE A 44 4.91 -25.09 3.41
C ILE A 44 5.67 -26.35 3.02
N LEU A 45 5.97 -27.23 3.99
CA LEU A 45 6.62 -28.51 3.72
C LEU A 45 5.74 -29.39 2.82
N ARG A 46 4.43 -29.48 3.10
CA ARG A 46 3.49 -30.19 2.22
C ARG A 46 3.48 -29.60 0.82
N TYR A 47 3.45 -28.27 0.68
CA TYR A 47 3.50 -27.60 -0.62
C TYR A 47 4.76 -27.99 -1.41
N LYS A 48 5.94 -27.97 -0.79
CA LYS A 48 7.21 -28.34 -1.44
C LYS A 48 7.32 -29.83 -1.76
N CYS A 49 6.82 -30.71 -0.89
CA CYS A 49 6.88 -32.16 -1.09
C CYS A 49 5.85 -32.67 -2.09
N THR A 50 4.69 -32.02 -2.21
CA THR A 50 3.73 -32.33 -3.26
C THR A 50 4.33 -31.79 -4.55
N LYS A 51 4.71 -32.66 -5.51
CA LYS A 51 5.21 -32.30 -6.84
C LYS A 51 4.17 -31.54 -7.69
N ILE A 52 3.68 -30.39 -7.20
CA ILE A 52 2.81 -29.44 -7.91
C ILE A 52 3.70 -28.55 -8.79
N GLU A 53 4.73 -29.12 -9.42
CA GLU A 53 5.48 -28.45 -10.48
C GLU A 53 4.59 -28.19 -11.72
N LYS A 54 3.41 -28.82 -11.83
CA LYS A 54 2.57 -28.79 -13.03
C LYS A 54 1.35 -27.84 -13.02
N LYS A 55 1.10 -27.08 -11.94
CA LYS A 55 0.02 -26.06 -11.89
C LYS A 55 0.55 -24.62 -11.83
N HIS A 56 1.68 -24.34 -12.47
CA HIS A 56 2.26 -23.00 -12.51
C HIS A 56 1.39 -21.95 -13.23
N GLY A 57 0.27 -22.36 -13.84
CA GLY A 57 -0.60 -21.51 -14.65
C GLY A 57 -1.99 -21.21 -14.08
N GLU A 58 -2.33 -21.58 -12.84
CA GLU A 58 -3.66 -21.28 -12.27
C GLU A 58 -3.51 -20.42 -11.01
N LEU A 59 -4.15 -19.24 -10.99
CA LEU A 59 -4.28 -18.43 -9.78
C LEU A 59 -5.76 -18.32 -9.39
N VAL A 60 -6.03 -18.66 -8.14
CA VAL A 60 -7.33 -18.54 -7.51
C VAL A 60 -7.23 -17.44 -6.46
N ARG A 61 -8.17 -16.50 -6.49
CA ARG A 61 -8.25 -15.40 -5.55
C ARG A 61 -9.57 -15.48 -4.80
N TYR A 62 -9.49 -15.80 -3.51
CA TYR A 62 -10.68 -15.89 -2.67
C TYR A 62 -11.42 -14.57 -2.55
N HIS A 63 -12.75 -14.66 -2.44
CA HIS A 63 -13.61 -13.52 -2.12
C HIS A 63 -13.06 -12.73 -0.90
N GLU A 64 -13.14 -11.40 -0.95
CA GLU A 64 -12.58 -10.48 0.07
C GLU A 64 -11.05 -10.50 0.26
N HIS A 65 -10.27 -11.04 -0.70
CA HIS A 65 -8.80 -11.04 -0.63
C HIS A 65 -8.20 -9.64 -0.38
N CYS A 66 -8.70 -8.60 -1.06
CA CYS A 66 -8.20 -7.22 -0.89
C CYS A 66 -8.37 -6.75 0.55
N SER A 67 -9.59 -6.84 1.08
CA SER A 67 -9.95 -6.45 2.44
C SER A 67 -9.10 -7.19 3.47
N ARG A 68 -8.95 -8.52 3.31
CA ARG A 68 -8.09 -9.34 4.16
C ARG A 68 -6.64 -8.85 4.16
N SER A 69 -6.08 -8.61 2.97
CA SER A 69 -4.68 -8.20 2.82
C SER A 69 -4.42 -6.82 3.42
N VAL A 70 -5.37 -5.90 3.30
CA VAL A 70 -5.29 -4.58 3.95
C VAL A 70 -5.33 -4.73 5.47
N LEU A 71 -6.23 -5.55 6.02
CA LEU A 71 -6.31 -5.77 7.46
C LEU A 71 -5.07 -6.47 8.03
N THR A 72 -4.48 -7.44 7.33
CA THR A 72 -3.24 -8.07 7.78
C THR A 72 -2.04 -7.11 7.72
N LEU A 73 -2.00 -6.18 6.76
CA LEU A 73 -0.99 -5.11 6.74
C LEU A 73 -1.18 -4.13 7.90
N ILE A 74 -2.42 -3.73 8.20
CA ILE A 74 -2.74 -2.92 9.39
C ILE A 74 -2.30 -3.66 10.66
N LEU A 75 -2.57 -4.97 10.75
CA LEU A 75 -2.16 -5.78 11.90
C LEU A 75 -0.64 -5.85 12.04
N VAL A 76 0.12 -6.01 10.95
CA VAL A 76 1.60 -5.93 10.98
C VAL A 76 2.05 -4.58 11.55
N PHE A 77 1.45 -3.48 11.08
CA PHE A 77 1.77 -2.14 11.57
C PHE A 77 1.46 -1.97 13.06
N LEU A 78 0.28 -2.40 13.53
CA LEU A 78 -0.09 -2.35 14.95
C LEU A 78 0.85 -3.20 15.84
N ASN A 79 1.29 -4.37 15.37
CA ASN A 79 2.26 -5.19 16.09
C ASN A 79 3.64 -4.48 16.18
N LEU A 80 4.08 -3.79 15.13
CA LEU A 80 5.32 -2.99 15.18
C LEU A 80 5.21 -1.85 16.20
N ILE A 81 4.04 -1.21 16.29
CA ILE A 81 3.75 -0.20 17.31
C ILE A 81 3.81 -0.83 18.72
N GLU A 82 3.19 -2.00 18.93
CA GLU A 82 3.22 -2.70 20.24
C GLU A 82 4.65 -3.12 20.63
N ILE A 83 5.51 -3.49 19.67
CA ILE A 83 6.94 -3.76 19.92
C ILE A 83 7.65 -2.47 20.34
N GLY A 84 7.45 -1.37 19.60
CA GLY A 84 8.06 -0.09 19.93
C GLY A 84 7.69 0.40 21.33
N GLU A 85 6.41 0.27 21.68
CA GLU A 85 5.90 0.60 23.01
C GLU A 85 6.52 -0.30 24.09
N GLY A 86 6.63 -1.60 23.85
CA GLY A 86 7.26 -2.53 24.80
C GLY A 86 8.75 -2.26 25.03
N ILE A 87 9.49 -1.81 24.00
CA ILE A 87 10.88 -1.37 24.15
C ILE A 87 10.96 -0.11 25.00
N MET A 88 10.08 0.87 24.76
CA MET A 88 10.03 2.14 25.48
C MET A 88 9.67 1.93 26.97
N VAL A 89 8.69 1.06 27.27
CA VAL A 89 8.35 0.70 28.66
C VAL A 89 9.54 0.09 29.39
N ASN A 90 10.31 -0.79 28.73
CA ASN A 90 11.51 -1.35 29.35
C ASN A 90 12.67 -0.34 29.48
N GLN A 91 12.71 0.71 28.66
CA GLN A 91 13.70 1.79 28.78
C GLN A 91 13.42 2.67 30.01
N PHE A 92 12.16 2.96 30.32
CA PHE A 92 11.79 3.87 31.42
C PHE A 92 11.67 3.22 32.79
N ASN A 93 11.68 1.90 32.87
CA ASN A 93 11.52 1.16 34.11
C ASN A 93 12.83 0.43 34.48
N HIS A 94 13.14 0.38 35.78
CA HIS A 94 14.38 -0.20 36.30
C HIS A 94 14.54 -1.71 36.07
N SER A 95 13.44 -2.44 35.92
CA SER A 95 13.42 -3.90 35.76
C SER A 95 12.90 -4.28 34.38
N SER A 96 13.78 -4.88 33.57
CA SER A 96 13.43 -5.38 32.24
C SER A 96 12.42 -6.51 32.32
N LYS A 97 11.19 -6.28 31.84
CA LYS A 97 10.15 -7.30 31.76
C LYS A 97 10.13 -7.90 30.35
N LEU A 98 10.79 -9.05 30.21
CA LEU A 98 11.00 -9.71 28.92
C LEU A 98 9.67 -10.08 28.21
N HIS A 99 8.64 -10.44 28.99
CA HIS A 99 7.32 -10.82 28.44
C HIS A 99 6.63 -9.68 27.69
N ILE A 100 6.88 -8.41 28.07
CA ILE A 100 6.31 -7.24 27.41
C ILE A 100 6.78 -7.14 25.95
N ILE A 101 8.01 -7.60 25.65
CA ILE A 101 8.59 -7.59 24.29
C ILE A 101 8.33 -8.91 23.55
N ILE A 102 8.45 -10.06 24.22
CA ILE A 102 8.31 -11.37 23.56
C ILE A 102 6.91 -11.57 22.98
N THR A 103 5.87 -11.16 23.69
CA THR A 103 4.48 -11.32 23.24
C THR A 103 4.20 -10.60 21.92
N PRO A 104 4.48 -9.29 21.77
CA PRO A 104 4.25 -8.61 20.49
C PRO A 104 5.21 -9.07 19.38
N VAL A 105 6.46 -9.44 19.69
CA VAL A 105 7.37 -10.06 18.69
C VAL A 105 6.80 -11.38 18.17
N SER A 106 6.30 -12.24 19.05
CA SER A 106 5.65 -13.49 18.65
C SER A 106 4.38 -13.24 17.82
N SER A 107 3.63 -12.16 18.12
CA SER A 107 2.41 -11.78 17.40
C SER A 107 2.70 -11.22 16.01
N LEU A 108 3.81 -10.50 15.85
CA LEU A 108 4.31 -10.09 14.53
C LEU A 108 4.70 -11.31 13.69
N MET A 109 5.47 -12.24 14.27
CA MET A 109 5.90 -13.45 13.56
C MET A 109 4.72 -14.36 13.18
N SER A 110 3.71 -14.48 14.05
CA SER A 110 2.49 -15.24 13.74
C SER A 110 1.66 -14.56 12.65
N THR A 111 1.57 -13.23 12.65
CA THR A 111 0.89 -12.47 11.59
C THR A 111 1.57 -12.64 10.24
N LEU A 112 2.91 -12.55 10.17
CA LEU A 112 3.66 -12.84 8.93
C LEU A 112 3.46 -14.29 8.49
N SER A 113 3.45 -15.22 9.42
CA SER A 113 3.17 -16.64 9.15
C SER A 113 1.74 -16.87 8.67
N ALA A 114 0.76 -16.07 9.12
CA ALA A 114 -0.63 -16.12 8.65
C ALA A 114 -0.76 -15.64 7.20
N ILE A 115 -0.01 -14.59 6.81
CA ILE A 115 0.05 -14.10 5.43
C ILE A 115 0.64 -15.19 4.51
N LEU A 116 1.75 -15.80 4.91
CA LEU A 116 2.37 -16.89 4.16
C LEU A 116 1.44 -18.11 4.09
N PHE A 117 0.83 -18.51 5.21
CA PHE A 117 -0.13 -19.61 5.27
C PHE A 117 -1.24 -19.42 4.24
N TYR A 118 -1.87 -18.25 4.25
CA TYR A 118 -2.95 -17.91 3.33
C TYR A 118 -2.50 -17.97 1.87
N HIS A 119 -1.34 -17.40 1.55
CA HIS A 119 -0.76 -17.45 0.19
C HIS A 119 -0.56 -18.89 -0.31
N TYR A 120 -0.01 -19.77 0.53
CA TYR A 120 0.17 -21.17 0.17
C TYR A 120 -1.16 -21.93 0.04
N VAL A 121 -2.17 -21.59 0.85
CA VAL A 121 -3.50 -22.20 0.74
C VAL A 121 -4.23 -21.80 -0.55
N GLU A 122 -4.06 -20.55 -1.01
CA GLU A 122 -4.51 -20.10 -2.33
C GLU A 122 -3.85 -20.88 -3.46
N ARG A 123 -2.52 -21.01 -3.41
CA ARG A 123 -1.76 -21.79 -4.40
C ARG A 123 -2.16 -23.27 -4.44
N LEU A 124 -2.49 -23.84 -3.30
CA LEU A 124 -2.95 -25.22 -3.20
C LEU A 124 -4.41 -25.41 -3.64
N ASN A 125 -5.20 -24.33 -3.72
CA ASN A 125 -6.66 -24.36 -3.86
C ASN A 125 -7.30 -25.38 -2.89
N ARG A 126 -6.86 -25.34 -1.61
CA ARG A 126 -7.35 -26.22 -0.54
C ARG A 126 -8.06 -25.40 0.53
N PRO A 127 -9.29 -24.96 0.25
CA PRO A 127 -10.00 -23.98 1.06
C PRO A 127 -10.21 -24.49 2.51
N LYS A 128 -10.35 -25.82 2.74
CA LYS A 128 -10.48 -26.42 4.09
C LYS A 128 -9.35 -26.09 5.08
N LEU A 129 -8.14 -25.79 4.60
CA LEU A 129 -7.02 -25.41 5.47
C LEU A 129 -7.24 -24.04 6.15
N LEU A 130 -8.11 -23.18 5.58
CA LEU A 130 -8.45 -21.88 6.17
C LEU A 130 -9.21 -21.98 7.49
N LEU A 131 -9.78 -23.15 7.83
CA LEU A 131 -10.37 -23.39 9.15
C LEU A 131 -9.35 -23.17 10.29
N ILE A 132 -8.06 -23.39 10.04
CA ILE A 132 -7.01 -23.13 11.04
C ILE A 132 -6.95 -21.63 11.38
N LEU A 133 -7.02 -20.75 10.37
CA LEU A 133 -7.03 -19.30 10.57
C LEU A 133 -8.33 -18.83 11.20
N PHE A 134 -9.47 -19.38 10.75
CA PHE A 134 -10.78 -19.08 11.32
C PHE A 134 -10.87 -19.40 12.82
N MET A 135 -10.20 -20.47 13.28
CA MET A 135 -10.12 -20.79 14.71
C MET A 135 -9.06 -19.96 15.45
N PHE A 136 -7.99 -19.57 14.79
CA PHE A 136 -6.92 -18.78 15.38
C PHE A 136 -7.37 -17.36 15.77
N TRP A 137 -8.00 -16.61 14.85
CA TRP A 137 -8.33 -15.20 15.10
C TRP A 137 -9.26 -14.96 16.30
N PRO A 138 -10.35 -15.74 16.51
CA PRO A 138 -11.20 -15.58 17.68
C PRO A 138 -10.46 -15.87 18.98
N VAL A 139 -9.63 -16.92 19.03
CA VAL A 139 -8.86 -17.25 20.23
C VAL A 139 -7.84 -16.16 20.53
N ALA A 140 -7.17 -15.61 19.51
CA ALA A 140 -6.28 -14.47 19.66
C ALA A 140 -7.02 -13.21 20.15
N ALA A 141 -8.23 -12.95 19.63
CA ALA A 141 -9.09 -11.85 20.09
C ALA A 141 -9.50 -12.01 21.55
N ILE A 142 -9.88 -13.22 21.98
CA ILE A 142 -10.23 -13.51 23.37
C ILE A 142 -9.03 -13.28 24.30
N LEU A 143 -7.83 -13.73 23.92
CA LEU A 143 -6.62 -13.51 24.71
C LEU A 143 -6.26 -12.03 24.81
N LYS A 144 -6.37 -11.26 23.72
CA LYS A 144 -6.16 -9.79 23.76
C LYS A 144 -7.23 -9.08 24.58
N LEU A 145 -8.50 -9.53 24.54
CA LEU A 145 -9.56 -9.00 25.40
C LEU A 145 -9.29 -9.32 26.88
N ALA A 146 -8.82 -10.53 27.20
CA ALA A 146 -8.40 -10.89 28.56
C ALA A 146 -7.23 -10.00 29.03
N LYS A 147 -6.25 -9.72 28.15
CA LYS A 147 -5.17 -8.77 28.43
C LYS A 147 -5.72 -7.37 28.71
N LEU A 148 -6.66 -6.90 27.92
CA LEU A 148 -7.30 -5.61 28.11
C LEU A 148 -7.97 -5.49 29.48
N VAL A 149 -8.69 -6.52 29.93
CA VAL A 149 -9.29 -6.57 31.29
C VAL A 149 -8.22 -6.50 32.37
N THR A 150 -7.08 -7.19 32.20
CA THR A 150 -5.97 -7.09 33.15
C THR A 150 -5.35 -5.69 33.19
N LEU A 151 -5.21 -5.01 32.05
CA LEU A 151 -4.68 -3.64 31.96
C LEU A 151 -5.61 -2.62 32.63
N TYR A 152 -6.93 -2.72 32.44
CA TYR A 152 -7.88 -1.90 33.20
C TYR A 152 -7.83 -2.19 34.71
N GLY A 153 -7.64 -3.46 35.08
CA GLY A 153 -7.44 -3.87 36.47
C GLY A 153 -6.12 -3.38 37.11
N MET A 154 -5.20 -2.83 36.32
CA MET A 154 -3.99 -2.13 36.78
C MET A 154 -4.20 -0.61 36.89
N GLY A 155 -5.38 -0.09 36.54
CA GLY A 155 -5.71 1.33 36.59
C GLY A 155 -5.32 2.12 35.33
N LEU A 156 -4.94 1.45 34.24
CA LEU A 156 -4.70 2.14 32.96
C LEU A 156 -6.03 2.58 32.33
N ASN A 157 -6.00 3.78 31.75
CA ASN A 157 -7.12 4.38 31.01
C ASN A 157 -6.85 4.48 29.51
N ILE A 158 -7.86 4.87 28.73
CA ILE A 158 -7.82 5.02 27.26
C ILE A 158 -6.67 5.93 26.79
N TYR A 159 -6.23 6.88 27.62
CA TYR A 159 -5.09 7.76 27.30
C TYR A 159 -3.73 7.06 27.21
N HIS A 160 -3.61 5.83 27.72
CA HIS A 160 -2.38 5.05 27.62
C HIS A 160 -2.34 4.30 26.30
N MET A 161 -1.22 4.46 25.61
CA MET A 161 -1.01 3.87 24.29
C MET A 161 -1.18 2.35 24.28
N LYS A 162 -0.78 1.66 25.36
CA LYS A 162 -0.95 0.21 25.51
C LYS A 162 -2.41 -0.22 25.33
N ILE A 163 -3.35 0.53 25.90
CA ILE A 163 -4.78 0.24 25.79
C ILE A 163 -5.28 0.52 24.39
N GLU A 164 -4.93 1.67 23.79
CA GLU A 164 -5.34 2.03 22.43
C GLU A 164 -4.91 0.97 21.41
N VAL A 165 -3.64 0.56 21.46
CA VAL A 165 -3.07 -0.46 20.55
C VAL A 165 -3.68 -1.83 20.79
N THR A 166 -3.86 -2.24 22.04
CA THR A 166 -4.49 -3.53 22.37
C THR A 166 -5.95 -3.59 21.88
N TRP A 167 -6.69 -2.50 22.03
CA TRP A 167 -8.04 -2.37 21.48
C TRP A 167 -8.04 -2.46 19.95
N ALA A 168 -7.18 -1.69 19.28
CA ALA A 168 -7.08 -1.68 17.83
C ALA A 168 -6.77 -3.09 17.27
N ILE A 169 -5.82 -3.80 17.87
CA ILE A 169 -5.48 -5.19 17.49
C ILE A 169 -6.68 -6.12 17.68
N THR A 170 -7.40 -5.98 18.80
CA THR A 170 -8.60 -6.79 19.09
C THR A 170 -9.68 -6.59 18.02
N VAL A 171 -9.93 -5.33 17.63
CA VAL A 171 -10.89 -5.01 16.56
C VAL A 171 -10.45 -5.63 15.23
N VAL A 172 -9.16 -5.54 14.87
CA VAL A 172 -8.65 -6.13 13.63
C VAL A 172 -8.78 -7.65 13.64
N TYR A 173 -8.51 -8.33 14.76
CA TYR A 173 -8.75 -9.78 14.87
C TYR A 173 -10.22 -10.14 14.67
N CYS A 174 -11.15 -9.38 15.25
CA CYS A 174 -12.59 -9.60 15.05
C CYS A 174 -13.01 -9.39 13.57
N LEU A 175 -12.47 -8.37 12.90
CA LEU A 175 -12.74 -8.13 11.47
C LEU A 175 -12.17 -9.26 10.59
N LEU A 176 -10.97 -9.77 10.90
CA LEU A 176 -10.39 -10.92 10.21
C LEU A 176 -11.23 -12.19 10.43
N THR A 177 -11.75 -12.41 11.64
CA THR A 177 -12.73 -13.48 11.90
C THR A 177 -13.98 -13.33 11.04
N ALA A 178 -14.52 -12.12 10.90
CA ALA A 178 -15.72 -11.87 10.11
C ALA A 178 -15.49 -12.14 8.61
N ILE A 179 -14.31 -11.80 8.07
CA ILE A 179 -13.92 -12.13 6.70
C ILE A 179 -13.79 -13.64 6.53
N ASP A 180 -13.11 -14.33 7.45
CA ASP A 180 -12.95 -15.78 7.39
C ASP A 180 -14.30 -16.50 7.51
N ALA A 181 -15.22 -15.98 8.33
CA ALA A 181 -16.59 -16.49 8.42
C ALA A 181 -17.35 -16.33 7.09
N THR A 182 -17.26 -15.14 6.47
CA THR A 182 -17.88 -14.86 5.17
C THR A 182 -17.36 -15.82 4.11
N LEU A 183 -16.04 -16.02 4.05
CA LEU A 183 -15.41 -16.95 3.13
C LEU A 183 -15.89 -18.38 3.37
N ILE A 184 -16.08 -18.78 4.64
CA ILE A 184 -16.59 -20.11 5.00
C ILE A 184 -18.01 -20.34 4.49
N ILE A 185 -18.85 -19.33 4.61
CA ILE A 185 -20.24 -19.36 4.15
C ILE A 185 -20.29 -19.44 2.62
N VAL A 186 -19.52 -18.59 1.92
CA VAL A 186 -19.48 -18.54 0.45
C VAL A 186 -18.97 -19.87 -0.13
N GLN A 187 -17.93 -20.45 0.45
CA GLN A 187 -17.35 -21.72 -0.03
C GLN A 187 -18.18 -22.95 0.36
N LYS A 188 -19.27 -22.78 1.12
CA LYS A 188 -20.18 -23.85 1.57
C LYS A 188 -19.44 -25.05 2.18
N TYR A 189 -18.46 -24.81 3.05
CA TYR A 189 -17.58 -25.87 3.56
C TYR A 189 -18.29 -27.02 4.27
N PHE A 190 -19.41 -26.72 4.94
CA PHE A 190 -20.21 -27.71 5.67
C PHE A 190 -21.18 -28.48 4.77
N CYS A 191 -21.23 -28.20 3.47
CA CYS A 191 -21.97 -28.98 2.49
C CYS A 191 -21.10 -30.11 1.92
N ASN A 192 -21.73 -31.20 1.47
CA ASN A 192 -21.05 -32.40 0.94
C ASN A 192 -20.16 -32.14 -0.29
N LYS A 193 -20.36 -31.01 -0.99
CA LYS A 193 -19.50 -30.54 -2.09
C LYS A 193 -19.10 -29.09 -1.78
N PRO A 194 -17.92 -28.84 -1.20
CA PRO A 194 -17.43 -27.47 -1.06
C PRO A 194 -17.31 -26.84 -2.44
N TYR A 195 -17.73 -25.59 -2.55
CA TYR A 195 -17.48 -24.82 -3.76
C TYR A 195 -15.96 -24.63 -3.90
N HIS A 196 -15.47 -24.70 -5.12
CA HIS A 196 -14.09 -24.35 -5.45
C HIS A 196 -14.19 -23.21 -6.43
N GLU A 197 -13.57 -22.08 -6.09
CA GLU A 197 -13.44 -20.99 -7.05
C GLU A 197 -12.63 -21.49 -8.25
N GLU A 198 -13.16 -21.19 -9.43
CA GLU A 198 -12.44 -21.36 -10.67
C GLU A 198 -11.29 -20.33 -10.73
N PRO A 199 -10.14 -20.68 -11.32
CA PRO A 199 -9.03 -19.74 -11.45
C PRO A 199 -9.49 -18.50 -12.22
N GLU A 200 -9.25 -17.33 -11.64
CA GLU A 200 -9.58 -16.01 -12.21
C GLU A 200 -8.85 -15.82 -13.56
N TYR A 201 -7.64 -16.38 -13.65
CA TYR A 201 -6.85 -16.35 -14.88
C TYR A 201 -5.99 -17.61 -15.01
N LYS A 202 -5.91 -18.12 -16.24
CA LYS A 202 -5.02 -19.22 -16.62
C LYS A 202 -3.81 -18.65 -17.36
N PHE A 203 -2.65 -18.67 -16.72
CA PHE A 203 -1.39 -18.24 -17.30
C PHE A 203 -0.82 -19.36 -18.18
N ASP A 204 -0.28 -18.96 -19.33
CA ASP A 204 0.60 -19.84 -20.07
C ASP A 204 1.96 -19.83 -19.35
N VAL A 205 2.36 -20.98 -18.83
CA VAL A 205 3.62 -21.14 -18.10
C VAL A 205 4.83 -21.00 -19.04
N SER A 206 4.62 -21.13 -20.35
CA SER A 206 5.69 -21.05 -21.35
C SER A 206 6.16 -19.62 -21.62
N ASN A 207 5.31 -18.61 -21.43
CA ASN A 207 5.61 -17.21 -21.77
C ASN A 207 5.51 -16.29 -20.54
N ILE A 208 6.37 -15.25 -20.50
CA ILE A 208 6.33 -14.24 -19.44
C ILE A 208 5.24 -13.21 -19.78
N GLN A 209 4.16 -13.20 -19.00
CA GLN A 209 3.01 -12.34 -19.24
C GLN A 209 2.99 -11.11 -18.33
N TYR A 210 2.16 -10.11 -18.68
CA TYR A 210 1.86 -8.99 -17.79
C TYR A 210 0.91 -9.43 -16.66
N LEU A 211 1.44 -9.59 -15.44
CA LEU A 211 0.74 -10.20 -14.31
C LEU A 211 0.23 -9.21 -13.26
N HIS A 212 0.46 -7.91 -13.45
CA HIS A 212 0.18 -6.88 -12.44
C HIS A 212 -1.24 -6.94 -11.81
N PRO A 213 -2.34 -7.16 -12.57
CA PRO A 213 -3.69 -7.21 -11.99
C PRO A 213 -3.94 -8.46 -11.14
N TYR A 214 -3.21 -9.53 -11.42
CA TYR A 214 -3.45 -10.86 -10.86
C TYR A 214 -2.53 -11.17 -9.69
N VAL A 215 -1.47 -10.41 -9.44
CA VAL A 215 -0.55 -10.72 -8.33
C VAL A 215 -1.09 -10.24 -6.99
N ASN A 216 -0.56 -10.79 -5.89
CA ASN A 216 -0.90 -10.32 -4.56
C ASN A 216 -0.50 -8.84 -4.36
N LEU A 217 -1.12 -8.17 -3.39
CA LEU A 217 -0.90 -6.73 -3.15
C LEU A 217 0.57 -6.38 -2.89
N PHE A 218 1.33 -7.27 -2.23
CA PHE A 218 2.74 -7.03 -1.97
C PHE A 218 3.57 -7.02 -3.26
N SER A 219 3.37 -8.01 -4.12
CA SER A 219 4.03 -8.11 -5.43
C SER A 219 3.59 -7.00 -6.37
N GLN A 220 2.31 -6.61 -6.30
CA GLN A 220 1.78 -5.46 -7.02
C GLN A 220 2.50 -4.17 -6.58
N ALA A 221 2.57 -3.92 -5.27
CA ALA A 221 3.14 -2.71 -4.69
C ALA A 221 4.66 -2.57 -4.92
N THR A 222 5.38 -3.69 -4.91
CA THR A 222 6.85 -3.74 -5.07
C THR A 222 7.30 -4.07 -6.49
N PHE A 223 6.36 -4.30 -7.41
CA PHE A 223 6.62 -4.80 -8.77
C PHE A 223 7.46 -6.08 -8.81
N SER A 224 7.37 -6.94 -7.79
CA SER A 224 8.20 -8.15 -7.70
C SER A 224 7.92 -9.16 -8.81
N TRP A 225 6.72 -9.11 -9.41
CA TRP A 225 6.32 -9.92 -10.56
C TRP A 225 7.15 -9.62 -11.83
N LEU A 226 7.81 -8.47 -11.89
CA LEU A 226 8.69 -8.09 -12.99
C LEU A 226 10.08 -8.74 -12.91
N LEU A 227 10.48 -9.21 -11.71
CA LEU A 227 11.82 -9.77 -11.48
C LEU A 227 12.19 -10.94 -12.40
N PRO A 228 11.30 -11.90 -12.71
CA PRO A 228 11.60 -12.96 -13.67
C PRO A 228 11.94 -12.43 -15.07
N LEU A 229 11.22 -11.40 -15.54
CA LEU A 229 11.47 -10.77 -16.84
C LEU A 229 12.83 -10.04 -16.84
N LEU A 230 13.12 -9.29 -15.78
CA LEU A 230 14.41 -8.60 -15.63
C LEU A 230 15.58 -9.58 -15.57
N LYS A 231 15.39 -10.72 -14.89
CA LYS A 231 16.39 -11.79 -14.85
C LYS A 231 16.60 -12.42 -16.23
N LEU A 232 15.53 -12.64 -17.00
CA LEU A 232 15.64 -13.13 -18.38
C LEU A 232 16.40 -12.12 -19.25
N GLY A 233 16.07 -10.83 -19.16
CA GLY A 233 16.75 -9.76 -19.89
C GLY A 233 18.22 -9.57 -19.51
N TYR A 234 18.61 -9.95 -18.30
CA TYR A 234 20.02 -10.03 -17.89
C TYR A 234 20.74 -11.23 -18.54
N GLN A 235 20.05 -12.35 -18.73
CA GLN A 235 20.62 -13.57 -19.30
C GLN A 235 20.73 -13.52 -20.83
N ARG A 236 19.73 -12.94 -21.51
CA ARG A 236 19.72 -12.75 -22.96
C ARG A 236 18.95 -11.49 -23.34
N PRO A 237 19.26 -10.84 -24.47
CA PRO A 237 18.42 -9.80 -25.03
C PRO A 237 16.98 -10.29 -25.20
N LEU A 238 16.01 -9.48 -24.79
CA LEU A 238 14.59 -9.81 -24.87
C LEU A 238 14.10 -9.72 -26.32
N GLU A 239 13.36 -10.73 -26.76
CA GLU A 239 12.69 -10.77 -28.06
C GLU A 239 11.18 -10.50 -27.91
N LEU A 240 10.50 -10.18 -29.01
CA LEU A 240 9.06 -9.90 -28.97
C LEU A 240 8.24 -11.11 -28.50
N ALA A 241 8.71 -12.32 -28.80
CA ALA A 241 8.12 -13.58 -28.37
C ALA A 241 8.14 -13.75 -26.84
N ASP A 242 9.12 -13.16 -26.14
CA ASP A 242 9.21 -13.21 -24.67
C ASP A 242 8.16 -12.31 -23.97
N LEU A 243 7.56 -11.39 -24.72
CA LEU A 243 6.59 -10.40 -24.24
C LEU A 243 5.15 -10.71 -24.68
N GLU A 244 4.91 -11.92 -25.20
CA GLU A 244 3.59 -12.32 -25.66
C GLU A 244 2.65 -12.60 -24.48
N GLY A 245 1.46 -11.99 -24.52
CA GLY A 245 0.39 -12.24 -23.56
C GLY A 245 0.02 -11.00 -22.76
N LEU A 246 -0.91 -10.23 -23.30
CA LEU A 246 -1.62 -9.16 -22.57
C LEU A 246 -2.96 -9.71 -22.05
N PRO A 247 -3.31 -9.44 -20.79
CA PRO A 247 -4.64 -9.71 -20.25
C PRO A 247 -5.74 -9.12 -21.13
N GLU A 248 -6.94 -9.72 -21.15
CA GLU A 248 -8.06 -9.21 -21.96
C GLU A 248 -8.38 -7.74 -21.67
N ASP A 249 -8.29 -7.35 -20.40
CA ASP A 249 -8.53 -5.96 -19.96
C ASP A 249 -7.47 -4.99 -20.53
N GLU A 250 -6.26 -5.46 -20.83
CA GLU A 250 -5.16 -4.64 -21.37
C GLU A 250 -5.16 -4.59 -22.90
N LYS A 251 -6.00 -5.39 -23.58
CA LYS A 251 -6.04 -5.45 -25.04
C LYS A 251 -6.69 -4.22 -25.65
N ALA A 252 -6.20 -3.85 -26.84
CA ALA A 252 -6.69 -2.72 -27.61
C ALA A 252 -8.20 -2.80 -27.92
N ASP A 253 -8.72 -3.99 -28.23
CA ASP A 253 -10.15 -4.18 -28.51
C ASP A 253 -11.02 -3.87 -27.28
N HIS A 254 -10.64 -4.35 -26.10
CA HIS A 254 -11.35 -4.03 -24.86
C HIS A 254 -11.33 -2.53 -24.57
N GLN A 255 -10.16 -1.91 -24.60
CA GLN A 255 -10.00 -0.48 -24.31
C GLN A 255 -10.73 0.40 -25.33
N PHE A 256 -10.70 0.01 -26.60
CA PHE A 256 -11.48 0.66 -27.64
C PHE A 256 -12.99 0.55 -27.38
N ARG A 257 -13.52 -0.63 -27.07
CA ARG A 257 -14.95 -0.83 -26.78
C ARG A 257 -15.39 0.02 -25.59
N ARG A 258 -14.66 -0.07 -24.48
CA ARG A 258 -14.91 0.68 -23.24
C ARG A 258 -14.99 2.19 -23.49
N PHE A 259 -14.06 2.76 -24.25
CA PHE A 259 -14.09 4.19 -24.57
C PHE A 259 -15.14 4.54 -25.63
N ASN A 260 -15.34 3.69 -26.63
CA ASN A 260 -16.25 3.92 -27.74
C ASN A 260 -17.72 3.91 -27.30
N GLU A 261 -18.10 3.10 -26.31
CA GLU A 261 -19.44 3.12 -25.71
C GLU A 261 -19.77 4.52 -25.15
N VAL A 262 -18.90 5.05 -24.28
CA VAL A 262 -19.06 6.39 -23.70
C VAL A 262 -19.02 7.48 -24.78
N PHE A 263 -18.15 7.33 -25.78
CA PHE A 263 -18.07 8.25 -26.90
C PHE A 263 -19.36 8.28 -27.74
N MET A 264 -19.99 7.13 -28.00
CA MET A 264 -21.23 7.05 -28.76
C MET A 264 -22.40 7.67 -28.00
N GLU A 265 -22.50 7.44 -26.68
CA GLU A 265 -23.49 8.11 -25.83
C GLU A 265 -23.33 9.64 -25.87
N GLU A 266 -22.09 10.12 -25.72
CA GLU A 266 -21.79 11.54 -25.76
C GLU A 266 -22.08 12.14 -27.14
N LYS A 267 -21.82 11.40 -28.22
CA LYS A 267 -22.15 11.81 -29.58
C LYS A 267 -23.66 11.99 -29.75
N GLN A 268 -24.48 11.03 -29.33
CA GLN A 268 -25.94 11.14 -29.40
C GLN A 268 -26.47 12.31 -28.55
N ALA A 269 -25.93 12.50 -27.35
CA ALA A 269 -26.28 13.61 -26.48
C ALA A 269 -25.87 14.98 -27.07
N ALA A 270 -24.74 15.02 -27.77
CA ALA A 270 -24.25 16.23 -28.43
C ALA A 270 -25.10 16.60 -29.65
N GLU A 271 -25.50 15.61 -30.46
CA GLU A 271 -26.40 15.78 -31.60
C GLU A 271 -27.78 16.30 -31.17
N LYS A 272 -28.38 15.71 -30.12
CA LYS A 272 -29.66 16.16 -29.56
C LYS A 272 -29.63 17.59 -29.03
N ALA A 273 -28.48 18.02 -28.48
CA ALA A 273 -28.30 19.34 -27.89
C ALA A 273 -27.69 20.37 -28.87
N GLY A 274 -27.45 20.00 -30.14
CA GLY A 274 -26.84 20.90 -31.14
C GLY A 274 -25.42 21.38 -30.77
N ARG A 275 -24.69 20.64 -29.94
CA ARG A 275 -23.37 21.02 -29.42
C ARG A 275 -22.26 20.17 -30.01
N LYS A 276 -21.01 20.64 -29.92
CA LYS A 276 -19.83 19.83 -30.27
C LYS A 276 -19.62 18.70 -29.25
N ILE A 277 -19.07 17.58 -29.74
CA ILE A 277 -18.70 16.42 -28.93
C ILE A 277 -17.53 16.79 -28.03
N SER A 278 -17.61 16.47 -26.73
CA SER A 278 -16.53 16.74 -25.78
C SER A 278 -15.77 15.46 -25.44
N LEU A 279 -14.55 15.32 -25.96
CA LEU A 279 -13.66 14.21 -25.63
C LEU A 279 -13.22 14.23 -24.16
N TRP A 280 -13.13 15.43 -23.56
CA TRP A 280 -12.81 15.60 -22.14
C TRP A 280 -13.86 14.94 -21.25
N LYS A 281 -15.15 15.11 -21.60
CA LYS A 281 -16.25 14.49 -20.86
C LYS A 281 -16.25 12.97 -21.03
N CYS A 282 -15.94 12.46 -22.23
CA CYS A 282 -15.77 11.02 -22.45
C CYS A 282 -14.66 10.46 -21.57
N TYR A 283 -13.49 11.11 -21.57
CA TYR A 283 -12.35 10.70 -20.77
C TYR A 283 -12.71 10.59 -19.28
N TRP A 284 -13.29 11.66 -18.71
CA TRP A 284 -13.64 11.68 -17.30
C TRP A 284 -14.65 10.57 -16.97
N ARG A 285 -15.69 10.39 -17.78
CA ARG A 285 -16.68 9.31 -17.57
C ARG A 285 -16.06 7.91 -17.65
N THR A 286 -15.08 7.68 -18.52
CA THR A 286 -14.43 6.38 -18.68
C THR A 286 -13.43 6.07 -17.56
N PHE A 287 -12.65 7.06 -17.10
CA PHE A 287 -11.47 6.84 -16.27
C PHE A 287 -11.52 7.45 -14.86
N TRP A 288 -12.62 8.10 -14.46
CA TRP A 288 -12.71 8.81 -13.16
C TRP A 288 -12.36 7.95 -11.94
N ARG A 289 -12.71 6.66 -11.94
CA ARG A 289 -12.45 5.76 -10.79
C ARG A 289 -10.94 5.65 -10.55
N SER A 290 -10.20 5.39 -11.62
CA SER A 290 -8.75 5.23 -11.56
C SER A 290 -8.05 6.54 -11.20
N LEU A 291 -8.52 7.65 -11.77
CA LEU A 291 -8.03 9.00 -11.41
C LEU A 291 -8.30 9.35 -9.95
N PHE A 292 -9.46 8.99 -9.42
CA PHE A 292 -9.80 9.26 -8.03
C PHE A 292 -8.88 8.48 -7.08
N PHE A 293 -8.73 7.17 -7.30
CA PHE A 293 -7.81 6.35 -6.50
C PHE A 293 -6.35 6.79 -6.67
N GLY A 294 -5.90 7.09 -7.89
CA GLY A 294 -4.57 7.64 -8.15
C GLY A 294 -4.34 8.97 -7.43
N GLY A 295 -5.32 9.86 -7.42
CA GLY A 295 -5.28 11.12 -6.67
C GLY A 295 -5.14 10.92 -5.17
N ILE A 296 -5.87 9.96 -4.57
CA ILE A 296 -5.74 9.60 -3.16
C ILE A 296 -4.33 9.08 -2.86
N MET A 297 -3.81 8.16 -3.67
CA MET A 297 -2.46 7.62 -3.50
C MET A 297 -1.41 8.73 -3.59
N LYS A 298 -1.59 9.68 -4.52
CA LYS A 298 -0.69 10.81 -4.71
C LYS A 298 -0.69 11.75 -3.50
N ILE A 299 -1.86 12.20 -3.03
CA ILE A 299 -1.97 13.06 -1.83
C ILE A 299 -1.38 12.35 -0.62
N THR A 300 -1.74 11.08 -0.41
CA THR A 300 -1.27 10.32 0.75
C THR A 300 0.26 10.22 0.72
N GLY A 301 0.84 9.88 -0.43
CA GLY A 301 2.30 9.86 -0.59
C GLY A 301 2.96 11.22 -0.33
N ASP A 302 2.35 12.32 -0.79
CA ASP A 302 2.87 13.68 -0.57
C ASP A 302 2.75 14.11 0.90
N VAL A 303 1.66 13.80 1.60
CA VAL A 303 1.50 14.08 3.03
C VAL A 303 2.49 13.27 3.86
N VAL A 304 2.63 11.97 3.59
CA VAL A 304 3.60 11.10 4.27
C VAL A 304 5.03 11.61 4.06
N SER A 305 5.33 12.21 2.90
CA SER A 305 6.65 12.81 2.61
C SER A 305 7.03 13.96 3.55
N LEU A 306 6.05 14.61 4.20
CA LEU A 306 6.28 15.71 5.16
C LEU A 306 6.75 15.22 6.53
N THR A 307 6.62 13.92 6.81
CA THR A 307 7.03 13.32 8.09
C THR A 307 8.51 13.55 8.38
N GLY A 308 9.38 13.46 7.36
CA GLY A 308 10.82 13.68 7.52
C GLY A 308 11.14 15.08 8.09
N PRO A 309 10.79 16.16 7.37
CA PRO A 309 10.99 17.52 7.85
C PRO A 309 10.34 17.83 9.21
N LEU A 310 9.12 17.34 9.46
CA LEU A 310 8.42 17.52 10.73
C LEU A 310 9.18 16.90 11.92
N SER A 311 9.76 15.71 11.67
CA SER A 311 10.43 14.91 12.70
C SER A 311 11.72 15.56 13.22
N ILE A 312 12.43 16.35 12.41
CA ILE A 312 13.71 16.96 12.80
C ILE A 312 13.57 17.77 14.10
N SER A 313 12.52 18.59 14.20
CA SER A 313 12.31 19.43 15.39
C SER A 313 11.99 18.62 16.65
N LEU A 314 11.30 17.48 16.51
CA LEU A 314 10.96 16.58 17.60
C LEU A 314 12.18 15.76 18.05
N ILE A 315 12.97 15.26 17.10
CA ILE A 315 14.24 14.56 17.41
C ILE A 315 15.18 15.49 18.15
N LEU A 316 15.31 16.76 17.72
CA LEU A 316 16.14 17.74 18.41
C LEU A 316 15.68 17.98 19.85
N ALA A 317 14.36 18.14 20.06
CA ALA A 317 13.80 18.31 21.39
C ALA A 317 14.09 17.09 22.30
N TYR A 318 13.97 15.88 21.76
CA TYR A 318 14.29 14.64 22.47
C TYR A 318 15.77 14.53 22.83
N VAL A 319 16.68 14.87 21.92
CA VAL A 319 18.14 14.86 22.18
C VAL A 319 18.50 15.86 23.28
N THR A 320 17.88 17.05 23.28
CA THR A 320 18.05 18.03 24.36
C THR A 320 17.55 17.48 25.70
N ALA A 321 16.37 16.83 25.73
CA ALA A 321 15.83 16.23 26.95
C ALA A 321 16.73 15.12 27.53
N ILE A 322 17.36 14.30 26.67
CA ILE A 322 18.38 13.32 27.11
C ILE A 322 19.57 14.03 27.74
N LYS A 323 20.09 15.08 27.09
CA LYS A 323 21.28 15.79 27.56
C LYS A 323 21.06 16.44 28.93
N GLU A 324 19.83 16.88 29.19
CA GLU A 324 19.43 17.54 30.44
C GLU A 324 18.88 16.56 31.50
N ASP A 325 18.88 15.25 31.23
CA ASP A 325 18.33 14.20 32.12
C ASP A 325 16.86 14.44 32.52
N ASN A 326 16.09 15.05 31.62
CA ASN A 326 14.69 15.44 31.82
C ASN A 326 13.69 14.38 31.33
N LEU A 327 14.12 13.13 31.17
CA LEU A 327 13.24 12.06 30.69
C LEU A 327 12.34 11.54 31.83
N PRO A 328 11.07 11.18 31.53
CA PRO A 328 10.20 10.58 32.52
C PRO A 328 10.72 9.19 32.92
N HIS A 329 10.83 8.94 34.23
CA HIS A 329 11.26 7.66 34.78
C HIS A 329 10.16 7.03 35.63
N GLY A 330 9.96 5.71 35.47
CA GLY A 330 9.10 4.93 36.34
C GLY A 330 9.72 4.73 37.71
N THR A 331 8.89 4.57 38.74
CA THR A 331 9.35 4.24 40.10
C THR A 331 9.32 2.72 40.31
N PRO A 332 10.08 2.17 41.27
CA PRO A 332 10.06 0.73 41.56
C PRO A 332 8.68 0.16 41.92
N GLU A 333 7.77 1.00 42.43
CA GLU A 333 6.42 0.62 42.86
C GLU A 333 5.37 0.77 41.75
N GLN A 334 5.61 1.61 40.73
CA GLN A 334 4.66 1.89 39.66
C GLN A 334 5.36 1.94 38.29
N LEU A 335 4.97 1.01 37.40
CA LEU A 335 5.45 1.04 36.02
C LEU A 335 4.93 2.26 35.28
N TYR A 336 5.86 2.93 34.60
CA TYR A 336 5.52 4.00 33.67
C TYR A 336 5.04 3.41 32.34
N PHE A 337 3.82 3.76 31.93
CA PHE A 337 3.26 3.45 30.62
C PHE A 337 3.09 4.76 29.84
N PRO A 338 3.67 4.86 28.63
CA PRO A 338 3.65 6.11 27.90
C PRO A 338 2.29 6.42 27.27
N THR A 339 2.03 7.72 27.10
CA THR A 339 0.93 8.19 26.26
C THR A 339 1.32 8.14 24.78
N SER A 340 0.33 8.16 23.89
CA SER A 340 0.56 8.10 22.44
C SER A 340 1.36 9.31 21.92
N TRP A 341 1.25 10.46 22.58
CA TRP A 341 2.05 11.63 22.25
C TRP A 341 3.52 11.47 22.68
N GLU A 342 3.76 11.01 23.90
CA GLU A 342 5.12 10.73 24.40
C GLU A 342 5.84 9.66 23.57
N PHE A 343 5.09 8.67 23.06
CA PHE A 343 5.63 7.66 22.17
C PHE A 343 6.19 8.25 20.87
N ILE A 344 5.45 9.17 20.25
CA ILE A 344 5.88 9.83 19.01
C ILE A 344 7.03 10.82 19.28
N GLN A 345 7.11 11.39 20.49
CA GLN A 345 8.20 12.28 20.88
C GLN A 345 9.53 11.54 21.12
N ASN A 346 9.52 10.22 21.33
CA ASN A 346 10.75 9.45 21.51
C ASN A 346 11.57 9.45 20.20
N GLY A 347 12.81 9.91 20.25
CA GLY A 347 13.65 10.06 19.05
C GLY A 347 13.99 8.75 18.33
N PHE A 348 14.13 7.63 19.04
CA PHE A 348 14.38 6.33 18.41
C PHE A 348 13.14 5.84 17.66
N VAL A 349 11.97 5.90 18.31
CA VAL A 349 10.69 5.56 17.70
C VAL A 349 10.44 6.43 16.47
N LEU A 350 10.65 7.73 16.60
CA LEU A 350 10.43 8.69 15.53
C LEU A 350 11.36 8.44 14.33
N THR A 351 12.60 8.02 14.55
CA THR A 351 13.52 7.63 13.48
C THR A 351 13.00 6.43 12.69
N VAL A 352 12.43 5.43 13.37
CA VAL A 352 11.77 4.28 12.73
C VAL A 352 10.51 4.72 11.98
N ILE A 353 9.70 5.63 12.55
CA ILE A 353 8.53 6.20 11.87
C ILE A 353 8.95 6.92 10.58
N VAL A 354 10.03 7.71 10.60
CA VAL A 354 10.55 8.37 9.40
C VAL A 354 10.97 7.34 8.36
N LEU A 355 11.64 6.26 8.74
CA LEU A 355 12.03 5.20 7.82
C LEU A 355 10.82 4.51 7.18
N ILE A 356 9.80 4.16 7.98
CA ILE A 356 8.56 3.55 7.46
C ILE A 356 7.83 4.53 6.54
N ALA A 357 7.76 5.80 6.92
CA ALA A 357 7.14 6.86 6.13
C ALA A 357 7.84 7.05 4.78
N THR A 358 9.18 7.02 4.72
CA THR A 358 9.92 7.15 3.45
C THR A 358 9.70 5.94 2.53
N PHE A 359 9.68 4.71 3.06
CA PHE A 359 9.31 3.54 2.27
C PHE A 359 7.88 3.63 1.75
N LEU A 360 6.92 3.96 2.61
CA LEU A 360 5.51 4.10 2.24
C LEU A 360 5.31 5.19 1.18
N GLN A 361 5.97 6.34 1.33
CA GLN A 361 5.96 7.43 0.36
C GLN A 361 6.51 7.00 -0.99
N SER A 362 7.65 6.30 -1.02
CA SER A 362 8.25 5.77 -2.25
C SER A 362 7.31 4.77 -2.94
N THR A 363 6.76 3.81 -2.18
CA THR A 363 5.81 2.82 -2.70
C THR A 363 4.55 3.47 -3.26
N LEU A 364 3.90 4.37 -2.52
CA LEU A 364 2.69 5.08 -2.98
C LEU A 364 2.98 5.90 -4.24
N SER A 365 4.12 6.60 -4.29
CA SER A 365 4.51 7.40 -5.45
C SER A 365 4.75 6.54 -6.70
N ASN A 366 5.44 5.40 -6.55
CA ASN A 366 5.70 4.49 -7.67
C ASN A 366 4.43 3.82 -8.19
N ASN A 367 3.55 3.37 -7.29
CA ASN A 367 2.28 2.77 -7.68
C ASN A 367 1.35 3.79 -8.35
N PHE A 368 1.31 5.02 -7.84
CA PHE A 368 0.61 6.12 -8.51
C PHE A 368 1.16 6.36 -9.92
N ASN A 369 2.48 6.44 -10.09
CA ASN A 369 3.10 6.64 -11.40
C ASN A 369 2.75 5.51 -12.38
N HIS A 370 2.81 4.26 -11.92
CA HIS A 370 2.40 3.11 -12.73
C HIS A 370 0.93 3.22 -13.16
N LEU A 371 0.02 3.49 -12.21
CA LEU A 371 -1.41 3.66 -12.50
C LEU A 371 -1.65 4.78 -13.52
N ALA A 372 -1.04 5.94 -13.33
CA ALA A 372 -1.20 7.10 -14.21
C ALA A 372 -0.66 6.85 -15.63
N ILE A 373 0.45 6.12 -15.77
CA ILE A 373 1.01 5.72 -17.08
C ILE A 373 0.13 4.66 -17.75
N ALA A 374 -0.35 3.67 -17.00
CA ALA A 374 -1.21 2.61 -17.51
C ALA A 374 -2.52 3.18 -18.08
N GLU A 375 -3.23 4.00 -17.30
CA GLU A 375 -4.49 4.64 -17.76
C GLU A 375 -4.26 5.61 -18.93
N GLY A 376 -3.13 6.33 -18.94
CA GLY A 376 -2.74 7.15 -20.09
C GLY A 376 -2.55 6.30 -21.35
N THR A 377 -1.94 5.13 -21.21
CA THR A 377 -1.70 4.18 -22.30
C THR A 377 -3.02 3.58 -22.80
N HIS A 378 -3.95 3.23 -21.90
CA HIS A 378 -5.30 2.78 -22.26
C HIS A 378 -6.04 3.81 -23.11
N LEU A 379 -5.99 5.08 -22.70
CA LEU A 379 -6.56 6.17 -23.49
C LEU A 379 -5.90 6.28 -24.87
N ARG A 380 -4.56 6.28 -24.93
CA ARG A 380 -3.84 6.37 -26.21
C ARG A 380 -4.26 5.26 -27.15
N THR A 381 -4.29 4.01 -26.68
CA THR A 381 -4.70 2.86 -27.47
C THR A 381 -6.14 3.01 -27.97
N ALA A 382 -7.07 3.44 -27.11
CA ALA A 382 -8.46 3.66 -27.51
C ALA A 382 -8.60 4.79 -28.56
N LEU A 383 -7.88 5.90 -28.40
CA LEU A 383 -7.88 7.01 -29.35
C LEU A 383 -7.28 6.59 -30.71
N GLN A 384 -6.19 5.82 -30.70
CA GLN A 384 -5.59 5.28 -31.92
C GLN A 384 -6.58 4.41 -32.70
N CYS A 385 -7.26 3.47 -32.02
CA CYS A 385 -8.30 2.65 -32.64
C CYS A 385 -9.48 3.48 -33.16
N LEU A 386 -9.90 4.53 -32.44
CA LEU A 386 -10.99 5.41 -32.84
C LEU A 386 -10.65 6.21 -34.10
N VAL A 387 -9.45 6.82 -34.15
CA VAL A 387 -8.97 7.57 -35.32
C VAL A 387 -8.80 6.63 -36.51
N TYR A 388 -8.21 5.45 -36.31
CA TYR A 388 -8.06 4.44 -37.36
C TYR A 388 -9.41 4.00 -37.94
N LYS A 389 -10.37 3.66 -37.08
CA LYS A 389 -11.75 3.29 -37.49
C LYS A 389 -12.44 4.42 -38.25
N LYS A 390 -12.20 5.68 -37.85
CA LYS A 390 -12.76 6.85 -38.55
C LYS A 390 -12.08 7.04 -39.91
N ALA A 391 -10.77 6.87 -40.01
CA ALA A 391 -10.02 6.97 -41.26
C ALA A 391 -10.54 5.95 -42.30
N LEU A 392 -10.76 4.70 -41.90
CA LEU A 392 -11.32 3.64 -42.77
C LEU A 392 -12.73 3.93 -43.31
N LYS A 393 -13.50 4.80 -42.63
CA LYS A 393 -14.88 5.17 -43.03
C LYS A 393 -14.96 6.51 -43.76
N THR A 394 -13.83 7.19 -43.91
CA THR A 394 -13.79 8.52 -44.51
C THR A 394 -13.50 8.35 -46.01
N SER A 395 -14.36 8.93 -46.86
CA SER A 395 -14.21 8.81 -48.31
C SER A 395 -12.98 9.55 -48.82
N SER A 396 -12.33 9.03 -49.86
CA SER A 396 -11.17 9.67 -50.53
C SER A 396 -11.47 11.10 -51.03
N ALA A 397 -12.75 11.42 -51.30
CA ALA A 397 -13.21 12.75 -51.70
C ALA A 397 -13.16 13.80 -50.57
N SER A 398 -12.88 13.41 -49.33
CA SER A 398 -12.80 14.34 -48.18
C SER A 398 -11.56 15.24 -48.19
N GLY A 399 -10.57 14.94 -49.04
CA GLY A 399 -9.31 15.68 -49.08
C GLY A 399 -8.49 15.56 -47.79
N LEU A 400 -8.80 14.58 -46.92
CA LEU A 400 -8.04 14.38 -45.69
C LEU A 400 -6.60 14.01 -46.03
N ASP A 401 -5.65 14.78 -45.49
CA ASP A 401 -4.24 14.47 -45.57
C ASP A 401 -3.92 13.21 -44.75
N THR A 402 -3.40 12.18 -45.43
CA THR A 402 -2.94 10.95 -44.80
C THR A 402 -1.87 11.24 -43.75
N GLY A 403 -1.01 12.25 -43.99
CA GLY A 403 0.00 12.71 -43.03
C GLY A 403 -0.63 13.22 -41.73
N ALA A 404 -1.65 14.06 -41.82
CA ALA A 404 -2.42 14.55 -40.67
C ALA A 404 -3.08 13.42 -39.86
N VAL A 405 -3.65 12.40 -40.53
CA VAL A 405 -4.24 11.24 -39.83
C VAL A 405 -3.18 10.44 -39.07
N VAL A 406 -2.03 10.18 -39.71
CA VAL A 406 -0.91 9.50 -39.06
C VAL A 406 -0.40 10.31 -37.87
N ASN A 407 -0.32 11.65 -38.00
CA ASN A 407 0.07 12.54 -36.91
C ASN A 407 -0.92 12.48 -35.74
N HIS A 408 -2.24 12.47 -36.00
CA HIS A 408 -3.25 12.30 -34.96
C HIS A 408 -3.12 10.96 -34.22
N MET A 409 -2.84 9.87 -34.94
CA MET A 409 -2.65 8.54 -34.35
C MET A 409 -1.34 8.40 -33.57
N ALA A 410 -0.25 9.02 -34.03
CA ALA A 410 1.06 8.87 -33.41
C ALA A 410 1.32 9.93 -32.33
N VAL A 411 1.37 11.20 -32.74
CA VAL A 411 1.84 12.32 -31.92
C VAL A 411 0.75 12.81 -30.98
N ASP A 412 -0.45 13.08 -31.49
CA ASP A 412 -1.51 13.68 -30.65
C ASP A 412 -2.04 12.68 -29.62
N ALA A 413 -2.23 11.41 -29.99
CA ALA A 413 -2.62 10.37 -29.05
C ALA A 413 -1.56 10.15 -27.95
N PHE A 414 -0.27 10.26 -28.28
CA PHE A 414 0.82 10.21 -27.30
C PHE A 414 0.81 11.44 -26.38
N ASN A 415 0.64 12.64 -26.93
CA ASN A 415 0.54 13.86 -26.14
C ASN A 415 -0.65 13.82 -25.17
N MET A 416 -1.79 13.24 -25.60
CA MET A 416 -2.92 13.00 -24.71
C MET A 416 -2.57 12.04 -23.58
N MET A 417 -1.94 10.89 -23.86
CA MET A 417 -1.43 10.00 -22.81
C MET A 417 -0.58 10.76 -21.79
N MET A 418 0.41 11.52 -22.25
CA MET A 418 1.29 12.28 -21.36
C MET A 418 0.54 13.31 -20.52
N LEU A 419 -0.41 14.04 -21.11
CA LEU A 419 -1.24 15.02 -20.40
C LEU A 419 -2.01 14.35 -19.26
N PHE A 420 -2.61 13.19 -19.51
CA PHE A 420 -3.42 12.49 -18.52
C PHE A 420 -2.59 11.76 -17.48
N SER A 421 -1.44 11.18 -17.86
CA SER A 421 -0.49 10.61 -16.90
C SER A 421 0.11 11.66 -15.97
N MET A 422 0.32 12.88 -16.46
CA MET A 422 0.88 13.98 -15.67
C MET A 422 -0.18 14.87 -15.00
N GLY A 423 -1.47 14.69 -15.31
CA GLY A 423 -2.54 15.62 -14.92
C GLY A 423 -2.64 15.84 -13.41
N HIS A 424 -2.37 14.82 -12.59
CA HIS A 424 -2.36 14.95 -11.14
C HIS A 424 -1.25 15.84 -10.59
N TYR A 425 -0.12 15.98 -11.29
CA TYR A 425 0.97 16.86 -10.87
C TYR A 425 0.56 18.34 -10.93
N LEU A 426 -0.37 18.71 -11.80
CA LEU A 426 -0.83 20.10 -11.96
C LEU A 426 -1.40 20.68 -10.67
N TRP A 427 -2.10 19.86 -9.87
CA TRP A 427 -2.69 20.30 -8.61
C TRP A 427 -1.90 19.81 -7.39
N ALA A 428 -1.29 18.62 -7.45
CA ALA A 428 -0.55 18.05 -6.33
C ALA A 428 0.74 18.84 -6.02
N VAL A 429 1.45 19.34 -7.04
CA VAL A 429 2.69 20.10 -6.83
C VAL A 429 2.41 21.45 -6.15
N PRO A 430 1.47 22.31 -6.62
CA PRO A 430 1.12 23.52 -5.90
C PRO A 430 0.65 23.25 -4.46
N PHE A 431 -0.21 22.24 -4.27
CA PHE A 431 -0.67 21.83 -2.94
C PHE A 431 0.51 21.49 -2.01
N LYS A 432 1.46 20.69 -2.49
CA LYS A 432 2.66 20.30 -1.75
C LYS A 432 3.54 21.50 -1.41
N ILE A 433 3.74 22.43 -2.34
CA ILE A 433 4.50 23.67 -2.11
C ILE A 433 3.85 24.47 -0.98
N VAL A 434 2.53 24.68 -1.03
CA VAL A 434 1.81 25.42 0.03
C VAL A 434 2.00 24.78 1.40
N LEU A 435 1.87 23.45 1.51
CA LEU A 435 2.09 22.74 2.78
C LEU A 435 3.52 22.91 3.31
N LEU A 436 4.52 22.80 2.42
CA LEU A 436 5.93 23.00 2.79
C LEU A 436 6.20 24.44 3.24
N LEU A 437 5.59 25.43 2.60
CA LEU A 437 5.73 26.83 2.98
C LEU A 437 5.12 27.13 4.35
N ILE A 438 3.93 26.60 4.63
CA ILE A 438 3.29 26.72 5.96
C ILE A 438 4.19 26.08 7.02
N LEU A 439 4.72 24.89 6.74
CA LEU A 439 5.61 24.19 7.65
C LEU A 439 6.90 24.97 7.91
N LEU A 440 7.55 25.47 6.85
CA LEU A 440 8.79 26.21 6.95
C LEU A 440 8.59 27.52 7.71
N TYR A 441 7.50 28.25 7.44
CA TYR A 441 7.13 29.45 8.19
C TYR A 441 6.87 29.16 9.67
N SER A 442 6.21 28.05 9.98
CA SER A 442 5.94 27.65 11.37
C SER A 442 7.21 27.34 12.17
N LYS A 443 8.30 26.95 11.49
CA LYS A 443 9.58 26.57 12.15
C LYS A 443 10.63 27.69 12.13
N LEU A 444 10.71 28.49 11.07
CA LEU A 444 11.74 29.53 10.88
C LEU A 444 11.19 30.97 10.84
N GLY A 445 9.87 31.15 10.93
CA GLY A 445 9.23 32.47 10.86
C GLY A 445 9.45 33.18 9.53
N TYR A 446 9.59 34.51 9.56
CA TYR A 446 9.71 35.34 8.36
C TYR A 446 10.92 35.02 7.47
N SER A 447 12.01 34.46 8.03
CA SER A 447 13.18 34.06 7.25
C SER A 447 12.84 33.00 6.20
N ALA A 448 11.83 32.15 6.47
CA ALA A 448 11.34 31.15 5.53
C ALA A 448 10.75 31.77 4.25
N LEU A 449 10.07 32.91 4.39
CA LEU A 449 9.37 33.57 3.28
C LEU A 449 10.36 34.16 2.27
N ILE A 450 11.52 34.62 2.72
CA ILE A 450 12.59 35.11 1.84
C ILE A 450 13.12 33.96 0.99
N GLY A 451 13.41 32.80 1.60
CA GLY A 451 13.84 31.61 0.87
C GLY A 451 12.78 31.13 -0.13
N ALA A 452 11.51 31.11 0.28
CA ALA A 452 10.39 30.77 -0.57
C ALA A 452 10.25 31.71 -1.78
N ALA A 453 10.36 33.02 -1.57
CA ALA A 453 10.28 34.03 -2.63
C ALA A 453 11.39 33.81 -3.66
N THR A 454 12.60 33.48 -3.22
CA THR A 454 13.71 33.15 -4.12
C THR A 454 13.39 31.93 -4.99
N VAL A 455 12.84 30.86 -4.42
CA VAL A 455 12.46 29.66 -5.18
C VAL A 455 11.34 29.95 -6.17
N ILE A 456 10.33 30.72 -5.77
CA ILE A 456 9.23 31.12 -6.66
C ILE A 456 9.75 31.99 -7.80
N PHE A 457 10.70 32.88 -7.54
CA PHE A 457 11.35 33.71 -8.56
C PHE A 457 12.18 32.88 -9.56
N LEU A 458 12.71 31.73 -9.16
CA LEU A 458 13.42 30.83 -10.09
C LEU A 458 12.48 30.16 -11.10
N VAL A 459 11.18 30.00 -10.81
CA VAL A 459 10.20 29.37 -11.71
C VAL A 459 10.06 30.11 -13.06
N PRO A 460 9.82 31.43 -13.13
CA PRO A 460 9.75 32.15 -14.40
C PRO A 460 11.08 32.15 -15.15
N VAL A 461 12.22 32.18 -14.44
CA VAL A 461 13.55 32.06 -15.06
C VAL A 461 13.69 30.69 -15.74
N GLN A 462 13.33 29.62 -15.04
CA GLN A 462 13.32 28.26 -15.60
C GLN A 462 12.38 28.15 -16.82
N TYR A 463 11.17 28.73 -16.74
CA TYR A 463 10.23 28.76 -17.86
C TYR A 463 10.80 29.50 -19.08
N TYR A 464 11.41 30.67 -18.87
CA TYR A 464 12.06 31.43 -19.94
C TYR A 464 13.17 30.62 -20.63
N ILE A 465 14.05 29.99 -19.85
CA ILE A 465 15.12 29.12 -20.37
C ILE A 465 14.52 27.96 -21.19
N CYS A 466 13.47 27.29 -20.69
CA CYS A 466 12.81 26.20 -21.41
C CYS A 466 12.16 26.66 -22.72
N THR A 467 11.50 27.82 -22.75
CA THR A 467 10.90 28.34 -23.99
C THR A 467 11.95 28.76 -25.01
N LEU A 468 13.08 29.33 -24.56
CA LEU A 468 14.22 29.63 -25.43
C LEU A 468 14.81 28.34 -26.02
N LEU A 469 15.02 27.32 -25.19
CA LEU A 469 15.52 26.01 -25.62
C LEU A 469 14.59 25.38 -26.66
N SER A 470 13.28 25.41 -26.43
CA SER A 470 12.28 24.89 -27.38
C SER A 470 12.30 25.63 -28.72
N LYS A 471 12.44 26.97 -28.71
CA LYS A 471 12.61 27.77 -29.94
C LYS A 471 13.88 27.40 -30.69
N ILE A 472 15.00 27.21 -29.98
CA ILE A 472 16.28 26.81 -30.59
C ILE A 472 16.17 25.41 -31.20
N GLN A 473 15.59 24.45 -30.47
CA GLN A 473 15.34 23.09 -30.98
C GLN A 473 14.46 23.10 -32.23
N SER A 474 13.38 23.89 -32.24
CA SER A 474 12.50 24.01 -33.41
C SER A 474 13.26 24.55 -34.63
N LYS A 475 14.07 25.61 -34.46
CA LYS A 475 14.90 26.14 -35.55
C LYS A 475 15.93 25.12 -36.05
N ALA A 476 16.58 24.40 -35.14
CA ALA A 476 17.55 23.38 -35.50
C ALA A 476 16.90 22.26 -36.32
N LEU A 477 15.74 21.76 -35.89
CA LEU A 477 14.99 20.71 -36.61
C LEU A 477 14.59 21.14 -38.03
N VAL A 478 14.12 22.38 -38.22
CA VAL A 478 13.81 22.91 -39.55
C VAL A 478 15.06 23.06 -40.41
N SER A 479 16.18 23.48 -39.81
CA SER A 479 17.46 23.56 -40.53
C SER A 479 17.93 22.19 -40.99
N PHE A 480 17.75 21.15 -40.19
CA PHE A 480 18.11 19.77 -40.56
C PHE A 480 17.15 19.14 -41.57
N SER A 481 15.87 19.53 -41.62
CA SER A 481 14.93 19.01 -42.62
C SER A 481 15.11 19.64 -44.00
N ASN A 482 15.83 20.77 -44.09
CA ASN A 482 16.09 21.50 -45.33
C ASN A 482 17.43 21.12 -45.99
N VAL A 483 18.20 20.20 -45.38
CA VAL A 483 19.40 19.57 -45.93
C VAL A 483 19.04 18.13 -46.28
#